data_AF-A0A3M2ZP19-F1
#
_entry.id   AF-A0A3M2ZP19-F1
#
_cell.length_a   1.000
_cell.length_b   1.000
_cell.length_c   1.000
_cell.angle_alpha   90.00
_cell.angle_beta   90.00
_cell.angle_gamma   90.00
#
_symmetry.space_group_name_H-M   'P 1'
#
loop_
_entity.id
_entity.type
_entity.pdbx_description
1 polymer ?
#
loop_
_entity_poly.entity_id
_entity_poly.type
_entity_poly.pdbx_seq_one_letter_code
_entity_poly.pdbx_strand_id
1 'polypeptide(L)'
;MIPQLYQPKNLVHLPITRTIQLFSKEQKMYISTITSDFLLPPSRPLNPLQTEPLTRSPEDKPALSKKEEFANAFYTREEEPWLQFTSNHPDEKDPTKKVIRPMTKELYLEHLNVDALLMSELQSCFYQEFRAELIDLRPDLTGKNFSYTIGDDAELKIIDLDDKLGINEIKYLSDAINQKTHLKDAAITHAKILMTLADHDTDTFKGTYKLDLLNFQNIIDLGKIALSKKDDPSEIWISQIKEKAEKGSTHLIDTRA
;
A
#
# COMPACT_ATOMS: atom_id res chain seq x y z
N MET A 1 56.57 -6.73 -31.55
CA MET A 1 55.84 -5.62 -30.92
C MET A 1 54.37 -5.83 -31.23
N ILE A 2 53.63 -6.40 -30.27
CA ILE A 2 52.20 -6.74 -30.37
C ILE A 2 51.54 -6.09 -29.14
N PRO A 3 50.47 -5.29 -29.27
CA PRO A 3 49.87 -4.62 -28.11
C PRO A 3 49.10 -5.60 -27.24
N GLN A 4 49.32 -5.52 -25.93
CA GLN A 4 48.56 -6.29 -24.94
C GLN A 4 47.13 -5.77 -24.81
N LEU A 5 46.18 -6.68 -24.93
CA LEU A 5 44.75 -6.47 -24.67
C LEU A 5 44.51 -6.32 -23.16
N TYR A 6 43.77 -5.27 -22.83
CA TYR A 6 43.29 -4.94 -21.49
C TYR A 6 42.34 -6.04 -20.98
N GLN A 7 42.64 -6.64 -19.83
CA GLN A 7 41.74 -7.56 -19.10
C GLN A 7 41.01 -6.77 -18.00
N PRO A 8 39.67 -6.73 -17.96
CA PRO A 8 38.95 -6.15 -16.83
C PRO A 8 38.99 -7.10 -15.62
N LYS A 9 39.21 -6.53 -14.43
CA LYS A 9 39.25 -7.23 -13.15
C LYS A 9 37.89 -7.88 -12.85
N ASN A 10 37.92 -9.18 -12.55
CA ASN A 10 36.80 -9.95 -12.01
C ASN A 10 36.29 -9.31 -10.70
N LEU A 11 35.04 -8.84 -10.70
CA LEU A 11 34.28 -8.62 -9.47
C LEU A 11 33.70 -9.98 -9.06
N VAL A 12 34.12 -10.48 -7.90
CA VAL A 12 33.62 -11.72 -7.31
C VAL A 12 32.18 -11.50 -6.87
N HIS A 13 31.21 -12.11 -7.56
CA HIS A 13 29.84 -12.23 -7.08
C HIS A 13 29.80 -13.19 -5.88
N LEU A 14 29.44 -12.68 -4.70
CA LEU A 14 29.05 -13.50 -3.56
C LEU A 14 27.58 -13.95 -3.75
N PRO A 15 27.27 -15.25 -3.63
CA PRO A 15 25.90 -15.73 -3.76
C PRO A 15 25.10 -15.39 -2.50
N ILE A 16 24.01 -14.65 -2.64
CA ILE A 16 23.03 -14.43 -1.58
C ILE A 16 22.14 -15.68 -1.52
N THR A 17 22.45 -16.59 -0.61
CA THR A 17 21.58 -17.72 -0.28
C THR A 17 20.41 -17.21 0.56
N ARG A 18 19.20 -17.13 -0.01
CA ARG A 18 17.96 -16.81 0.74
C ARG A 18 17.50 -18.03 1.52
N THR A 19 17.71 -18.01 2.83
CA THR A 19 17.04 -18.92 3.78
C THR A 19 15.70 -18.30 4.15
N ILE A 20 14.59 -18.98 3.83
CA ILE A 20 13.24 -18.59 4.27
C ILE A 20 13.14 -18.93 5.76
N GLN A 21 13.27 -17.94 6.64
CA GLN A 21 12.96 -18.09 8.05
C GLN A 21 11.47 -17.85 8.27
N LEU A 22 10.75 -18.90 8.68
CA LEU A 22 9.39 -18.79 9.21
C LEU A 22 9.41 -17.97 10.51
N PHE A 23 8.59 -16.92 10.57
CA PHE A 23 8.51 -16.04 11.74
C PHE A 23 7.83 -16.73 12.92
N SER A 24 8.45 -16.65 14.11
CA SER A 24 7.93 -17.26 15.34
C SER A 24 6.78 -16.42 15.95
N LYS A 25 6.02 -17.03 16.86
CA LYS A 25 4.88 -16.42 17.56
C LYS A 25 5.25 -15.16 18.37
N GLU A 26 6.52 -15.03 18.79
CA GLU A 26 7.04 -13.83 19.48
C GLU A 26 7.35 -12.68 18.52
N GLN A 27 7.79 -12.97 17.29
CA GLN A 27 7.95 -11.95 16.25
C GLN A 27 6.59 -11.36 15.84
N LYS A 28 5.51 -12.14 15.87
CA LYS A 28 4.13 -11.66 15.60
C LYS A 28 3.64 -10.60 16.59
N MET A 29 4.06 -10.62 17.86
CA MET A 29 3.74 -9.55 18.82
C MET A 29 4.58 -8.28 18.60
N TYR A 30 5.77 -8.40 18.04
CA TYR A 30 6.63 -7.25 17.74
C TYR A 30 6.11 -6.43 16.54
N ILE A 31 5.35 -7.05 15.62
CA ILE A 31 4.78 -6.38 14.43
C ILE A 31 3.71 -5.34 14.78
N SER A 32 3.04 -5.41 15.94
CA SER A 32 2.15 -4.31 16.38
C SER A 32 2.90 -3.05 16.82
N THR A 33 4.24 -3.11 16.87
CA THR A 33 5.11 -2.04 17.38
C THR A 33 6.19 -1.63 16.36
N ILE A 34 6.43 -2.41 15.30
CA ILE A 34 7.28 -1.96 14.18
C ILE A 34 6.39 -1.19 13.19
N THR A 35 5.95 -0.02 13.62
CA THR A 35 6.00 1.11 12.70
C THR A 35 7.49 1.44 12.57
N SER A 36 7.97 1.71 11.35
CA SER A 36 9.27 2.34 11.06
C SER A 36 9.60 3.43 12.10
N ASP A 37 10.89 3.75 12.32
CA ASP A 37 11.50 4.66 13.32
C ASP A 37 10.95 6.12 13.37
N PHE A 38 9.64 6.32 13.24
CA PHE A 38 8.91 7.55 13.39
C PHE A 38 8.84 7.87 14.88
N LEU A 39 9.68 8.81 15.30
CA LEU A 39 9.50 9.46 16.59
C LEU A 39 8.47 10.56 16.40
N LEU A 40 7.28 10.36 16.97
CA LEU A 40 6.40 11.47 17.28
C LEU A 40 7.18 12.44 18.20
N PRO A 41 7.13 13.75 17.95
CA PRO A 41 7.81 14.70 18.83
C PRO A 41 7.29 14.57 20.27
N PRO A 42 8.14 14.76 21.30
CA PRO A 42 7.68 14.78 22.69
C PRO A 42 6.61 15.85 22.85
N SER A 43 5.49 15.49 23.49
CA SER A 43 4.28 16.29 23.62
C SER A 43 4.61 17.74 24.02
N ARG A 44 4.42 18.68 23.09
CA ARG A 44 4.39 20.10 23.43
C ARG A 44 3.13 20.38 24.26
N PRO A 45 3.20 21.18 25.33
CA PRO A 45 2.01 21.58 26.07
C PRO A 45 1.05 22.31 25.12
N LEU A 46 -0.22 21.92 25.21
CA LEU A 46 -1.33 22.49 24.45
C LEU A 46 -1.50 23.95 24.88
N ASN A 47 -0.93 24.89 24.12
CA ASN A 47 -1.34 26.28 24.21
C ASN A 47 -2.67 26.41 23.44
N PRO A 48 -3.77 26.82 24.08
CA PRO A 48 -5.02 27.05 23.37
C PRO A 48 -4.83 28.27 22.45
N LEU A 49 -4.75 28.03 21.14
CA LEU A 49 -4.88 29.10 20.16
C LEU A 49 -6.33 29.58 20.22
N GLN A 50 -6.50 30.82 20.69
CA GLN A 50 -7.78 31.51 20.66
C GLN A 50 -8.29 31.58 19.23
N THR A 51 -9.43 30.94 18.98
CA THR A 51 -10.15 31.07 17.72
C THR A 51 -11.14 32.22 17.88
N GLU A 52 -10.85 33.38 17.31
CA GLU A 52 -11.88 34.40 17.06
C GLU A 52 -12.75 33.95 15.88
N PRO A 53 -14.09 33.99 16.00
CA PRO A 53 -14.97 33.58 14.92
C PRO A 53 -15.16 34.73 13.92
N LEU A 54 -14.47 34.68 12.79
CA LEU A 54 -14.89 35.44 11.61
C LEU A 54 -16.00 34.67 10.91
N THR A 55 -17.21 35.20 11.06
CA THR A 55 -18.45 34.76 10.43
C THR A 55 -18.28 34.82 8.91
N ARG A 56 -18.28 33.67 8.23
CA ARG A 56 -18.56 33.57 6.79
C ARG A 56 -19.74 32.62 6.58
N SER A 57 -20.66 33.12 5.75
CA SER A 57 -21.94 32.54 5.34
C SER A 57 -21.81 31.09 4.84
N PRO A 58 -22.81 30.22 5.06
CA PRO A 58 -22.78 28.85 4.56
C PRO A 58 -23.01 28.86 3.05
N GLU A 59 -21.95 28.70 2.27
CA GLU A 59 -22.09 28.21 0.90
C GLU A 59 -22.49 26.74 0.98
N ASP A 60 -23.64 26.41 0.39
CA ASP A 60 -24.23 25.08 0.31
C ASP A 60 -23.24 24.09 -0.33
N LYS A 61 -22.44 23.40 0.49
CA LYS A 61 -21.80 22.14 0.08
C LYS A 61 -22.92 21.11 -0.10
N PRO A 62 -23.06 20.44 -1.25
CA PRO A 62 -23.97 19.32 -1.38
C PRO A 62 -23.60 18.27 -0.31
N ALA A 63 -24.60 17.76 0.40
CA ALA A 63 -24.39 16.70 1.38
C ALA A 63 -23.75 15.49 0.70
N LEU A 64 -22.60 15.05 1.19
CA LEU A 64 -21.95 13.83 0.70
C LEU A 64 -22.89 12.64 0.91
N SER A 65 -22.88 11.69 -0.02
CA SER A 65 -23.54 10.41 0.21
C SER A 65 -22.84 9.68 1.37
N LYS A 66 -23.58 8.83 2.09
CA LYS A 66 -23.03 8.00 3.18
C LYS A 66 -21.77 7.21 2.75
N LYS A 67 -21.72 6.83 1.49
CA LYS A 67 -20.60 6.09 0.89
C LYS A 67 -19.34 6.96 0.76
N GLU A 68 -19.51 8.21 0.33
CA GLU A 68 -18.40 9.16 0.25
C GLU A 68 -17.96 9.63 1.64
N GLU A 69 -18.88 9.79 2.60
CA GLU A 69 -18.54 10.06 4.00
C GLU A 69 -17.68 8.94 4.59
N PHE A 70 -18.05 7.68 4.35
CA PHE A 70 -17.27 6.52 4.78
C PHE A 70 -15.90 6.47 4.09
N ALA A 71 -15.84 6.69 2.77
CA ALA A 71 -14.58 6.73 2.03
C ALA A 71 -13.64 7.82 2.55
N ASN A 72 -14.15 9.02 2.84
CA ASN A 72 -13.37 10.11 3.42
C ASN A 72 -12.88 9.77 4.84
N ALA A 73 -13.72 9.10 5.65
CA ALA A 73 -13.30 8.63 6.98
C ALA A 73 -12.24 7.52 6.91
N PHE A 74 -12.27 6.69 5.86
CA PHE A 74 -11.26 5.66 5.63
C PHE A 74 -9.91 6.30 5.25
N TYR A 75 -9.92 7.24 4.32
CA TYR A 75 -8.76 7.96 3.83
C TYR A 75 -9.14 9.36 3.35
N THR A 76 -8.41 10.37 3.81
CA THR A 76 -8.50 11.73 3.30
C THR A 76 -7.08 12.22 2.99
N ARG A 77 -6.90 12.83 1.82
CA ARG A 77 -5.63 13.44 1.42
C ARG A 77 -5.24 14.55 2.41
N GLU A 78 -4.03 14.45 2.95
CA GLU A 78 -3.37 15.52 3.69
C GLU A 78 -2.39 16.22 2.74
N GLU A 79 -2.25 17.54 2.76
CA GLU A 79 -1.36 18.23 1.80
C GLU A 79 0.13 17.93 2.03
N GLU A 80 0.56 17.96 3.29
CA GLU A 80 1.96 17.79 3.69
C GLU A 80 2.10 16.80 4.88
N PRO A 81 1.69 15.51 4.70
CA PRO A 81 1.63 14.53 5.78
C PRO A 81 2.99 14.22 6.43
N TRP A 82 4.12 14.55 5.79
CA TRP A 82 5.46 14.36 6.35
C TRP A 82 5.80 15.36 7.46
N LEU A 83 5.17 16.54 7.52
CA LEU A 83 5.53 17.59 8.49
C LEU A 83 5.26 17.21 9.96
N GLN A 84 4.46 16.17 10.20
CA GLN A 84 4.19 15.66 11.55
C GLN A 84 5.29 14.71 12.06
N PHE A 85 6.25 14.33 11.22
CA PHE A 85 7.28 13.35 11.55
C PHE A 85 8.69 13.97 11.63
N THR A 86 9.56 13.26 12.34
CA THR A 86 11.00 13.55 12.39
C THR A 86 11.79 12.29 12.03
N SER A 87 13.00 12.48 11.51
CA SER A 87 13.92 11.41 11.13
C SER A 87 15.27 11.57 11.82
N ASN A 88 15.91 10.43 12.08
CA ASN A 88 17.26 10.39 12.62
C ASN A 88 18.28 10.53 11.49
N HIS A 89 19.19 11.48 11.61
CA HIS A 89 20.31 11.68 10.69
C HIS A 89 21.65 11.57 11.41
N PRO A 90 22.71 11.08 10.77
CA PRO A 90 24.05 11.20 11.32
C PRO A 90 24.43 12.67 11.48
N ASP A 91 25.10 13.01 12.58
CA ASP A 91 25.69 14.33 12.76
C ASP A 91 26.81 14.55 11.73
N GLU A 92 26.87 15.75 11.15
CA GLU A 92 27.84 16.09 10.09
C GLU A 92 29.28 16.12 10.60
N LYS A 93 29.49 16.36 11.89
CA LYS A 93 30.81 16.43 12.53
C LYS A 93 31.17 15.11 13.21
N ASP A 94 30.18 14.31 13.60
CA ASP A 94 30.35 13.03 14.27
C ASP A 94 29.31 12.00 13.82
N PRO A 95 29.60 11.19 12.77
CA PRO A 95 28.65 10.24 12.20
C PRO A 95 28.13 9.17 13.17
N THR A 96 28.76 9.01 14.34
CA THR A 96 28.30 8.08 15.38
C THR A 96 27.13 8.64 16.21
N LYS A 97 26.87 9.95 16.12
CA LYS A 97 25.76 10.62 16.79
C LYS A 97 24.58 10.79 15.85
N LYS A 98 23.37 10.63 16.41
CA LYS A 98 22.11 10.88 15.70
C LYS A 98 21.58 12.26 16.07
N VAL A 99 21.18 13.02 15.05
CA VAL A 99 20.49 14.30 15.15
C VAL A 99 19.09 14.14 14.56
N ILE A 100 18.09 14.59 15.30
CA ILE A 100 16.70 14.58 14.85
C ILE A 100 16.48 15.78 13.94
N ARG A 101 15.97 15.54 12.73
CA ARG A 101 15.59 16.59 11.76
C ARG A 101 14.12 16.41 11.36
N PRO A 102 13.44 17.47 10.89
CA PRO A 102 12.11 17.33 10.28
C PRO A 102 12.16 16.34 9.11
N MET A 103 11.13 15.51 8.99
CA MET A 103 10.99 14.59 7.86
C MET A 103 10.82 15.38 6.55
N THR A 104 11.52 14.96 5.50
CA THR A 104 11.30 15.51 4.15
C THR A 104 10.27 14.67 3.39
N LYS A 105 9.66 15.25 2.35
CA LYS A 105 8.73 14.52 1.48
C LYS A 105 9.38 13.26 0.89
N GLU A 106 10.61 13.38 0.40
CA GLU A 106 11.34 12.30 -0.27
C GLU A 106 11.58 11.13 0.69
N LEU A 107 12.07 11.41 1.90
CA LEU A 107 12.28 10.39 2.92
C LEU A 107 10.96 9.76 3.38
N TYR A 108 9.89 10.55 3.48
CA TYR A 108 8.57 10.03 3.82
C TYR A 108 8.06 9.05 2.76
N LEU A 109 8.18 9.39 1.48
CA LEU A 109 7.80 8.50 0.38
C LEU A 109 8.68 7.25 0.31
N GLU A 110 9.98 7.35 0.60
CA GLU A 110 10.87 6.19 0.69
C GLU A 110 10.40 5.22 1.78
N HIS A 111 10.06 5.73 2.98
CA HIS A 111 9.51 4.89 4.05
C HIS A 111 8.17 4.26 3.66
N LEU A 112 7.26 5.02 3.03
CA LEU A 112 5.99 4.47 2.56
C LEU A 112 6.17 3.35 1.54
N ASN A 113 7.17 3.44 0.65
CA ASN A 113 7.49 2.35 -0.27
C ASN A 113 8.00 1.11 0.48
N VAL A 114 8.85 1.28 1.50
CA VAL A 114 9.29 0.16 2.35
C VAL A 114 8.10 -0.46 3.10
N ASP A 115 7.21 0.36 3.65
CA ASP A 115 6.01 -0.11 4.34
C ASP A 115 5.05 -0.84 3.38
N ALA A 116 4.89 -0.36 2.14
CA ALA A 116 4.12 -1.03 1.10
C ALA A 116 4.68 -2.43 0.77
N LEU A 117 6.00 -2.54 0.63
CA LEU A 117 6.68 -3.82 0.45
C LEU A 117 6.43 -4.76 1.63
N LEU A 118 6.55 -4.26 2.86
CA LEU A 118 6.28 -5.04 4.07
C LEU A 118 4.82 -5.52 4.12
N MET A 119 3.86 -4.64 3.81
CA MET A 119 2.44 -5.01 3.79
C MET A 119 2.13 -6.04 2.70
N SER A 120 2.82 -5.98 1.55
CA SER A 120 2.72 -6.98 0.49
C SER A 120 3.21 -8.36 0.95
N GLU A 121 4.37 -8.42 1.64
CA GLU A 121 4.93 -9.67 2.16
C GLU A 121 4.04 -10.29 3.24
N LEU A 122 3.51 -9.48 4.18
CA LEU A 122 2.55 -9.95 5.18
C LEU A 122 1.29 -10.50 4.54
N GLN A 123 0.75 -9.79 3.55
CA GLN A 123 -0.39 -10.25 2.75
C GLN A 123 -0.08 -11.57 2.03
N SER A 124 1.11 -11.73 1.45
CA SER A 124 1.53 -12.97 0.80
C SER A 124 1.50 -14.14 1.77
N CYS A 125 2.07 -13.96 2.96
CA CYS A 125 2.12 -14.98 4.01
C CYS A 125 0.70 -15.40 4.43
N PHE A 126 -0.13 -14.45 4.87
CA PHE A 126 -1.47 -14.77 5.36
C PHE A 126 -2.42 -15.26 4.27
N TYR A 127 -2.26 -14.78 3.03
CA TYR A 127 -3.05 -15.27 1.91
C TYR A 127 -2.66 -16.70 1.53
N GLN A 128 -1.37 -17.06 1.57
CA GLN A 128 -0.94 -18.45 1.37
C GLN A 128 -1.43 -19.37 2.49
N GLU A 129 -1.42 -18.92 3.74
CA GLU A 129 -2.05 -19.65 4.86
C GLU A 129 -3.55 -19.90 4.60
N PHE A 130 -4.29 -18.85 4.19
CA PHE A 130 -5.70 -18.98 3.81
C PHE A 130 -5.90 -19.99 2.66
N ARG A 131 -5.06 -19.93 1.62
CA ARG A 131 -5.13 -20.88 0.49
C ARG A 131 -4.83 -22.31 0.92
N ALA A 132 -3.91 -22.52 1.87
CA ALA A 132 -3.60 -23.84 2.41
C ALA A 132 -4.79 -24.42 3.20
N GLU A 133 -5.48 -23.61 4.01
CA GLU A 133 -6.66 -24.06 4.75
C GLU A 133 -7.82 -24.51 3.83
N LEU A 134 -7.95 -23.91 2.65
CA LEU A 134 -8.98 -24.32 1.67
C LEU A 134 -8.80 -25.75 1.19
N ILE A 135 -7.57 -26.30 1.21
CA ILE A 135 -7.31 -27.68 0.81
C ILE A 135 -8.12 -28.66 1.67
N ASP A 136 -8.20 -28.40 2.96
CA ASP A 136 -8.89 -29.27 3.92
C ASP A 136 -10.39 -28.93 4.02
N LEU A 137 -10.73 -27.63 4.02
CA LEU A 137 -12.10 -27.17 4.30
C LEU A 137 -13.01 -27.15 3.07
N ARG A 138 -12.44 -26.85 1.89
CA ARG A 138 -13.15 -26.66 0.62
C ARG A 138 -12.26 -27.06 -0.56
N PRO A 139 -11.94 -28.37 -0.70
CA PRO A 139 -11.04 -28.85 -1.75
C PRO A 139 -11.53 -28.53 -3.18
N ASP A 140 -12.84 -28.31 -3.36
CA ASP A 140 -13.46 -27.85 -4.59
C ASP A 140 -13.00 -26.44 -5.02
N LEU A 141 -12.52 -25.61 -4.07
CA LEU A 141 -12.04 -24.25 -4.30
C LEU A 141 -10.52 -24.16 -4.52
N THR A 142 -9.75 -25.20 -4.16
CA THR A 142 -8.28 -25.17 -4.21
C THR A 142 -7.73 -24.88 -5.61
N GLY A 143 -8.37 -25.46 -6.64
CA GLY A 143 -7.99 -25.29 -8.04
C GLY A 143 -8.58 -24.04 -8.71
N LYS A 144 -9.38 -23.23 -8.00
CA LYS A 144 -9.97 -22.02 -8.56
C LYS A 144 -8.94 -20.89 -8.59
N ASN A 145 -8.94 -20.13 -9.67
CA ASN A 145 -8.08 -18.98 -9.85
C ASN A 145 -8.82 -17.72 -9.39
N PHE A 146 -8.49 -17.25 -8.20
CA PHE A 146 -9.08 -16.04 -7.64
C PHE A 146 -8.03 -15.22 -6.92
N SER A 147 -8.26 -13.92 -6.87
CA SER A 147 -7.47 -12.95 -6.12
C SER A 147 -8.36 -12.16 -5.16
N TYR A 148 -7.84 -11.08 -4.59
CA TYR A 148 -8.58 -10.21 -3.69
C TYR A 148 -8.17 -8.74 -3.78
N THR A 149 -9.05 -7.88 -3.30
CA THR A 149 -8.87 -6.43 -3.19
C THR A 149 -9.65 -5.88 -2.00
N ILE A 150 -9.59 -4.57 -1.75
CA ILE A 150 -10.41 -3.86 -0.77
C ILE A 150 -11.60 -3.20 -1.49
N GLY A 151 -12.81 -3.52 -1.03
CA GLY A 151 -14.06 -2.93 -1.49
C GLY A 151 -14.31 -1.54 -0.91
N ASP A 152 -15.34 -0.87 -1.43
CA ASP A 152 -15.77 0.45 -0.97
C ASP A 152 -16.35 0.49 0.45
N ASP A 153 -16.56 -0.68 1.05
CA ASP A 153 -16.96 -0.93 2.44
C ASP A 153 -15.79 -1.31 3.34
N ALA A 154 -14.54 -1.20 2.85
CA ALA A 154 -13.31 -1.60 3.51
C ALA A 154 -13.21 -3.10 3.87
N GLU A 155 -14.07 -3.93 3.26
CA GLU A 155 -13.98 -5.39 3.35
C GLU A 155 -13.16 -5.96 2.19
N LEU A 156 -12.51 -7.11 2.42
CA LEU A 156 -11.87 -7.85 1.36
C LEU A 156 -12.91 -8.38 0.37
N LYS A 157 -12.70 -8.14 -0.92
CA LYS A 157 -13.52 -8.65 -2.02
C LYS A 157 -12.73 -9.66 -2.84
N ILE A 158 -13.41 -10.70 -3.31
CA ILE A 158 -12.82 -11.71 -4.17
C ILE A 158 -12.86 -11.23 -5.61
N ILE A 159 -11.75 -11.39 -6.32
CA ILE A 159 -11.66 -11.19 -7.76
C ILE A 159 -11.68 -12.58 -8.39
N ASP A 160 -12.75 -12.91 -9.11
CA ASP A 160 -12.78 -14.10 -9.95
C ASP A 160 -11.99 -13.83 -11.22
N LEU A 161 -10.83 -14.47 -11.37
CA LEU A 161 -9.91 -14.19 -12.48
C LEU A 161 -10.28 -14.95 -13.77
N ASP A 162 -11.10 -15.99 -13.63
CA ASP A 162 -11.40 -16.94 -14.70
C ASP A 162 -12.91 -16.98 -15.03
N ASP A 163 -13.74 -16.20 -14.33
CA ASP A 163 -15.22 -16.26 -14.37
C ASP A 163 -15.77 -17.67 -14.08
N LYS A 164 -15.13 -18.40 -13.18
CA LYS A 164 -15.45 -19.81 -12.83
C LYS A 164 -15.97 -19.99 -11.40
N LEU A 165 -16.08 -18.92 -10.63
CA LEU A 165 -16.65 -18.96 -9.29
C LEU A 165 -18.16 -18.72 -9.33
N GLY A 166 -18.91 -19.64 -8.75
CA GLY A 166 -20.35 -19.47 -8.50
C GLY A 166 -20.61 -18.48 -7.35
N ILE A 167 -21.83 -17.94 -7.31
CA ILE A 167 -22.26 -16.97 -6.28
C ILE A 167 -22.00 -17.48 -4.85
N ASN A 168 -22.28 -18.76 -4.58
CA ASN A 168 -22.05 -19.36 -3.26
C ASN A 168 -20.56 -19.54 -2.94
N GLU A 169 -19.73 -19.78 -3.95
CA GLU A 169 -18.28 -19.89 -3.80
C GLU A 169 -17.68 -18.53 -3.49
N ILE A 170 -18.07 -17.48 -4.22
CA ILE A 170 -17.68 -16.09 -3.96
C ILE A 170 -18.11 -15.68 -2.54
N LYS A 171 -19.37 -15.92 -2.16
CA LYS A 171 -19.86 -15.58 -0.82
C LYS A 171 -19.04 -16.28 0.26
N TYR A 172 -18.81 -17.58 0.13
CA TYR A 172 -17.99 -18.34 1.09
C TYR A 172 -16.57 -17.77 1.19
N LEU A 173 -15.91 -17.53 0.06
CA LEU A 173 -14.55 -17.00 0.03
C LEU A 173 -14.47 -15.60 0.64
N SER A 174 -15.43 -14.72 0.31
CA SER A 174 -15.56 -13.39 0.91
C SER A 174 -15.78 -13.44 2.42
N ASP A 175 -16.67 -14.32 2.89
CA ASP A 175 -16.91 -14.47 4.33
C ASP A 175 -15.64 -15.00 5.02
N ALA A 176 -15.00 -16.03 4.46
CA ALA A 176 -13.84 -16.69 5.06
C ALA A 176 -12.57 -15.82 5.07
N ILE A 177 -12.29 -15.10 3.98
CA ILE A 177 -11.10 -14.24 3.90
C ILE A 177 -11.21 -13.05 4.86
N ASN A 178 -12.41 -12.51 5.08
CA ASN A 178 -12.62 -11.41 6.05
C ASN A 178 -12.52 -11.86 7.51
N GLN A 179 -12.59 -13.16 7.81
CA GLN A 179 -12.25 -13.69 9.15
C GLN A 179 -10.74 -13.73 9.41
N LYS A 180 -9.91 -13.54 8.38
CA LYS A 180 -8.45 -13.47 8.52
C LYS A 180 -8.06 -12.04 8.90
N THR A 181 -8.24 -11.70 10.18
CA THR A 181 -8.01 -10.34 10.71
C THR A 181 -6.65 -9.78 10.33
N HIS A 182 -5.56 -10.55 10.48
CA HIS A 182 -4.22 -10.10 10.11
C HIS A 182 -4.05 -9.82 8.60
N LEU A 183 -4.69 -10.62 7.74
CA LEU A 183 -4.69 -10.36 6.30
C LEU A 183 -5.46 -9.08 5.98
N LYS A 184 -6.63 -8.90 6.60
CA LYS A 184 -7.48 -7.73 6.43
C LYS A 184 -6.80 -6.45 6.91
N ASP A 185 -6.16 -6.48 8.09
CA ASP A 185 -5.45 -5.33 8.65
C ASP A 185 -4.27 -4.92 7.76
N ALA A 186 -3.50 -5.90 7.26
CA ALA A 186 -2.41 -5.66 6.33
C ALA A 186 -2.92 -5.08 5.00
N ALA A 187 -4.03 -5.59 4.46
CA ALA A 187 -4.65 -5.10 3.23
C ALA A 187 -5.20 -3.67 3.37
N ILE A 188 -5.88 -3.36 4.48
CA ILE A 188 -6.37 -2.01 4.78
C ILE A 188 -5.20 -1.02 4.91
N THR A 189 -4.15 -1.40 5.63
CA THR A 189 -2.95 -0.57 5.79
C THR A 189 -2.26 -0.34 4.45
N HIS A 190 -2.11 -1.39 3.65
CA HIS A 190 -1.54 -1.29 2.30
C HIS A 190 -2.37 -0.36 1.42
N ALA A 191 -3.70 -0.50 1.41
CA ALA A 191 -4.57 0.36 0.62
C ALA A 191 -4.37 1.85 0.95
N LYS A 192 -4.28 2.20 2.23
CA LYS A 192 -4.01 3.59 2.65
C LYS A 192 -2.63 4.07 2.22
N ILE A 193 -1.60 3.22 2.33
CA ILE A 193 -0.24 3.54 1.85
C ILE A 193 -0.27 3.82 0.34
N LEU A 194 -0.92 2.96 -0.45
CA LEU A 194 -1.01 3.13 -1.90
C LEU A 194 -1.78 4.40 -2.29
N MET A 195 -2.84 4.75 -1.55
CA MET A 195 -3.56 6.02 -1.75
C MET A 195 -2.65 7.22 -1.47
N THR A 196 -1.90 7.21 -0.36
CA THR A 196 -0.91 8.26 -0.05
C THR A 196 0.21 8.35 -1.09
N LEU A 197 0.74 7.22 -1.55
CA LEU A 197 1.75 7.20 -2.61
C LEU A 197 1.18 7.78 -3.92
N ALA A 198 -0.04 7.41 -4.31
CA ALA A 198 -0.70 7.96 -5.49
C ALA A 198 -0.90 9.49 -5.41
N ASP A 199 -1.24 10.01 -4.23
CA ASP A 199 -1.48 11.45 -4.01
C ASP A 199 -0.19 12.29 -4.00
N HIS A 200 0.95 11.70 -3.60
CA HIS A 200 2.18 12.47 -3.32
C HIS A 200 3.39 12.12 -4.17
N ASP A 201 3.47 10.94 -4.78
CA ASP A 201 4.52 10.58 -5.73
C ASP A 201 4.26 11.22 -7.11
N THR A 202 4.64 12.49 -7.20
CA THR A 202 4.51 13.30 -8.41
C THR A 202 5.42 12.85 -9.54
N ASP A 203 6.52 12.16 -9.23
CA ASP A 203 7.46 11.68 -10.25
C ASP A 203 6.84 10.52 -11.03
N THR A 204 6.14 9.62 -10.32
CA THR A 204 5.47 8.47 -10.92
C THR A 204 4.12 8.83 -11.55
N PHE A 205 3.27 9.60 -10.85
CA PHE A 205 1.87 9.81 -11.24
C PHE A 205 1.57 11.20 -11.79
N LYS A 206 2.51 12.16 -11.70
CA LYS A 206 2.37 13.54 -12.18
C LYS A 206 1.13 14.28 -11.66
N GLY A 207 0.55 13.82 -10.54
CA GLY A 207 -0.70 14.35 -9.98
C GLY A 207 -1.94 14.11 -10.84
N THR A 208 -1.88 13.17 -11.81
CA THR A 208 -2.96 12.95 -12.78
C THR A 208 -3.96 11.88 -12.37
N TYR A 209 -3.68 11.14 -11.31
CA TYR A 209 -4.50 10.02 -10.88
C TYR A 209 -4.96 10.17 -9.44
N LYS A 210 -6.25 9.90 -9.20
CA LYS A 210 -6.84 9.85 -7.87
C LYS A 210 -7.18 8.39 -7.55
N LEU A 211 -6.47 7.80 -6.60
CA LEU A 211 -6.83 6.50 -6.02
C LEU A 211 -7.55 6.76 -4.70
N ASP A 212 -8.77 6.26 -4.55
CA ASP A 212 -9.55 6.37 -3.32
C ASP A 212 -10.32 5.08 -3.05
N LEU A 213 -10.97 4.98 -1.89
CA LEU A 213 -11.67 3.76 -1.50
C LEU A 213 -12.79 3.38 -2.49
N LEU A 214 -13.42 4.36 -3.15
CA LEU A 214 -14.56 4.13 -4.05
C LEU A 214 -14.12 3.47 -5.36
N ASN A 215 -12.90 3.74 -5.81
CA ASN A 215 -12.36 3.17 -7.04
C ASN A 215 -11.33 2.04 -6.81
N PHE A 216 -10.80 1.88 -5.60
CA PHE A 216 -9.71 0.93 -5.27
C PHE A 216 -9.94 -0.47 -5.83
N GLN A 217 -11.10 -1.07 -5.56
CA GLN A 217 -11.42 -2.44 -6.00
C GLN A 217 -11.39 -2.64 -7.53
N ASN A 218 -11.60 -1.57 -8.30
CA ASN A 218 -11.63 -1.64 -9.76
C ASN A 218 -10.25 -1.51 -10.40
N ILE A 219 -9.26 -1.10 -9.58
CA ILE A 219 -7.93 -0.70 -10.02
C ILE A 219 -6.87 -1.65 -9.47
N ILE A 220 -6.89 -1.89 -8.16
CA ILE A 220 -5.85 -2.61 -7.44
C ILE A 220 -6.29 -4.03 -7.15
N ASP A 221 -5.56 -4.99 -7.70
CA ASP A 221 -5.53 -6.38 -7.28
C ASP A 221 -4.39 -6.56 -6.26
N LEU A 222 -4.74 -6.66 -4.98
CA LEU A 222 -3.78 -6.83 -3.87
C LEU A 222 -3.16 -8.23 -3.89
N GLY A 223 -3.93 -9.26 -4.25
CA GLY A 223 -3.39 -10.61 -4.34
C GLY A 223 -2.37 -10.77 -5.46
N LYS A 224 -2.51 -10.03 -6.57
CA LYS A 224 -1.50 -9.97 -7.64
C LYS A 224 -0.19 -9.35 -7.15
N ILE A 225 -0.27 -8.28 -6.36
CA ILE A 225 0.91 -7.64 -5.76
C ILE A 225 1.57 -8.61 -4.76
N ALA A 226 0.78 -9.18 -3.86
CA ALA A 226 1.26 -10.08 -2.79
C ALA A 226 1.86 -11.41 -3.31
N LEU A 227 1.38 -11.93 -4.44
CA LEU A 227 1.86 -13.20 -5.00
C LEU A 227 3.01 -13.03 -6.01
N SER A 228 3.47 -11.80 -6.27
CA SER A 228 4.62 -11.59 -7.13
C SER A 228 5.89 -12.22 -6.55
N LYS A 229 6.60 -12.97 -7.39
CA LYS A 229 7.90 -13.59 -7.05
C LYS A 229 9.08 -13.02 -7.83
N LYS A 230 8.81 -12.25 -8.89
CA LYS A 230 9.81 -11.86 -9.89
C LYS A 230 9.91 -10.35 -10.05
N ASP A 231 8.77 -9.69 -10.00
CA ASP A 231 8.67 -8.25 -10.25
C ASP A 231 8.61 -7.51 -8.90
N ASP A 232 9.17 -6.31 -8.86
CA ASP A 232 9.05 -5.41 -7.71
C ASP A 232 7.56 -5.14 -7.46
N PRO A 233 7.02 -5.43 -6.25
CA PRO A 233 5.63 -5.12 -5.92
C PRO A 233 5.23 -3.70 -6.27
N SER A 234 6.17 -2.75 -6.22
CA SER A 234 5.99 -1.35 -6.60
C SER A 234 5.59 -1.20 -8.07
N GLU A 235 6.28 -1.88 -8.99
CA GLU A 235 5.99 -1.85 -10.42
C GLU A 235 4.60 -2.42 -10.75
N ILE A 236 4.14 -3.40 -9.97
CA ILE A 236 2.86 -4.08 -10.19
C ILE A 236 1.68 -3.18 -9.84
N TRP A 237 1.70 -2.47 -8.71
CA TRP A 237 0.59 -1.59 -8.38
C TRP A 237 0.61 -0.32 -9.24
N ILE A 238 1.81 0.20 -9.57
CA ILE A 238 1.97 1.34 -10.49
C ILE A 238 1.40 1.01 -11.87
N SER A 239 1.72 -0.17 -12.43
CA SER A 239 1.20 -0.59 -13.74
C SER A 239 -0.32 -0.75 -13.73
N GLN A 240 -0.89 -1.30 -12.65
CA GLN A 240 -2.35 -1.42 -12.50
C GLN A 240 -3.07 -0.08 -12.55
N ILE A 241 -2.52 0.95 -11.88
CA ILE A 241 -3.05 2.31 -11.96
C ILE A 241 -2.96 2.86 -13.38
N LYS A 242 -1.77 2.77 -14.01
CA LYS A 242 -1.53 3.31 -15.35
C LYS A 242 -2.44 2.68 -16.40
N GLU A 243 -2.54 1.35 -16.43
CA GLU A 243 -3.40 0.62 -17.37
C GLU A 243 -4.88 1.03 -17.25
N LYS A 244 -5.36 1.29 -16.04
CA LYS A 244 -6.76 1.67 -15.78
C LYS A 244 -7.01 3.14 -16.07
N ALA A 245 -6.06 4.02 -15.76
CA ALA A 245 -6.12 5.44 -16.13
C ALA A 245 -6.21 5.62 -17.66
N GLU A 246 -5.41 4.88 -18.41
CA GLU A 246 -5.39 4.91 -19.87
C GLU A 246 -6.72 4.42 -20.48
N LYS A 247 -7.27 3.31 -19.96
CA LYS A 247 -8.57 2.76 -20.41
C LYS A 247 -9.77 3.64 -20.05
N GLY A 248 -9.69 4.42 -18.96
CA GLY A 248 -10.69 5.43 -18.63
C GLY A 248 -10.65 6.64 -19.57
N SER A 249 -9.46 6.97 -20.09
CA SER A 249 -9.23 8.11 -20.99
C SER A 249 -9.70 7.85 -22.42
N THR A 250 -9.67 6.59 -22.88
CA THR A 250 -10.09 6.22 -24.25
C THR A 250 -11.61 6.25 -24.47
N HIS A 251 -12.43 6.35 -23.42
CA HIS A 251 -13.87 6.52 -23.53
C HIS A 251 -14.32 8.00 -23.67
N LEU A 252 -13.41 8.96 -23.63
CA LEU A 252 -13.67 10.38 -23.92
C LEU A 252 -13.39 10.70 -25.39
N ILE A 253 -13.92 9.91 -26.33
CA ILE A 253 -14.02 10.37 -27.72
C ILE A 253 -15.18 11.36 -27.78
N ASP A 254 -14.79 12.63 -27.87
CA ASP A 254 -15.65 13.79 -28.14
C ASP A 254 -16.57 13.50 -29.33
N THR A 255 -17.84 13.21 -29.04
CA THR A 255 -18.91 13.17 -30.02
C THR A 255 -19.62 14.52 -29.98
N ARG A 256 -18.94 15.54 -30.49
CA ARG A 256 -19.59 16.74 -31.03
C ARG A 256 -19.26 16.85 -32.52
N ALA A 257 -20.19 16.35 -33.32
CA ALA A 257 -20.42 16.82 -34.69
C ALA A 257 -21.43 17.97 -34.65
#